data_AF-A0A7X3VB47-F1
#
_entry.id   AF-A0A7X3VB47-F1
#
_cell.length_a   1.000
_cell.length_b   1.000
_cell.length_c   1.000
_cell.angle_alpha   90.00
_cell.angle_beta   90.00
_cell.angle_gamma   90.00
#
_symmetry.space_group_name_H-M   'P 1'
#
loop_
_entity.id
_entity.type
_entity.pdbx_description
1 polymer ?
#
loop_
_entity_poly.entity_id
_entity_poly.type
_entity_poly.pdbx_seq_one_letter_code
_entity_poly.pdbx_strand_id
1 'polypeptide(L)'
;MNETTSQQSAAEHFGGAIFTYTRAQAIEDGVLIDVTEEAKPAGFVLPVALTAAVWADCVAWSEADSLEQCHQDESARLWDVLFMAAINIKSRAGAANTLIYAIDRVKRGDDISEATAVQLKLVIGPGDDSEPVVTIMQPGED
;
A
#
# COMPACT_ATOMS: atom_id res chain seq x y z
N MET A 1 23.06 28.12 -23.25
CA MET A 1 22.92 26.99 -24.19
C MET A 1 23.87 25.91 -23.73
N ASN A 2 23.43 24.95 -22.90
CA ASN A 2 24.10 23.66 -22.64
C ASN A 2 23.27 22.72 -21.72
N GLU A 3 21.94 22.75 -21.80
CA GLU A 3 21.07 21.88 -20.98
C GLU A 3 20.56 20.64 -21.75
N THR A 4 20.72 20.60 -23.08
CA THR A 4 20.15 19.53 -23.91
C THR A 4 21.01 18.26 -23.94
N THR A 5 22.28 18.31 -23.55
CA THR A 5 23.21 17.19 -23.70
C THR A 5 23.07 16.12 -22.61
N SER A 6 22.47 16.42 -21.46
CA SER A 6 22.45 15.46 -20.34
C SER A 6 21.26 14.49 -20.35
N GLN A 7 20.16 14.81 -21.03
CA GLN A 7 18.98 13.92 -21.10
C GLN A 7 19.08 12.86 -22.21
N GLN A 8 19.90 13.10 -23.26
CA GLN A 8 20.07 12.14 -24.36
C GLN A 8 20.95 10.93 -23.98
N SER A 9 21.92 11.13 -23.09
CA SER A 9 22.90 10.10 -22.69
C SER A 9 22.30 8.87 -21.97
N ALA A 10 21.23 9.07 -21.19
CA ALA A 10 20.61 7.97 -20.44
C ALA A 10 19.71 7.06 -21.31
N ALA A 11 19.05 7.64 -22.32
CA ALA A 11 18.15 6.92 -23.22
C ALA A 11 18.91 6.03 -24.23
N GLU A 12 20.18 6.34 -24.52
CA GLU A 12 21.00 5.56 -25.47
C GLU A 12 21.59 4.28 -24.87
N HIS A 13 21.65 4.12 -23.54
CA HIS A 13 22.24 2.94 -22.88
C HIS A 13 21.23 1.83 -22.54
N PHE A 14 19.95 2.16 -22.41
CA PHE A 14 18.89 1.21 -22.10
C PHE A 14 17.81 1.41 -23.14
N GLY A 15 17.79 0.58 -24.18
CA GLY A 15 16.81 0.67 -25.27
C GLY A 15 15.44 1.07 -24.73
N GLY A 16 14.97 2.24 -25.17
CA GLY A 16 13.93 3.01 -24.47
C GLY A 16 12.77 2.14 -23.98
N ALA A 17 12.32 2.39 -22.75
CA ALA A 17 11.22 1.67 -22.13
C ALA A 17 10.04 1.59 -23.12
N ILE A 18 9.74 0.36 -23.57
CA ILE A 18 8.76 0.14 -24.63
C ILE A 18 7.33 0.36 -24.12
N PHE A 19 7.14 0.28 -22.79
CA PHE A 19 5.92 0.64 -22.08
C PHE A 19 6.24 0.82 -20.59
N THR A 20 5.84 1.95 -20.00
CA THR A 20 5.92 2.18 -18.55
C THR A 20 4.50 2.11 -18.00
N TYR A 21 4.24 1.15 -17.12
CA TYR A 21 2.96 1.07 -16.40
C TYR A 21 3.03 2.01 -15.19
N THR A 22 2.18 3.04 -15.19
CA THR A 22 2.25 4.11 -14.20
C THR A 22 1.45 3.76 -12.94
N ARG A 23 1.77 4.40 -11.82
CA ARG A 23 1.00 4.30 -10.58
C ARG A 23 -0.43 4.77 -10.79
N ALA A 24 -0.64 5.86 -11.53
CA ALA A 24 -1.97 6.36 -11.86
C ALA A 24 -2.79 5.31 -12.64
N GLN A 25 -2.17 4.59 -13.59
CA GLN A 25 -2.81 3.48 -14.29
C GLN A 25 -3.13 2.32 -13.34
N ALA A 26 -2.20 1.96 -12.46
CA ALA A 26 -2.44 0.92 -11.45
C ALA A 26 -3.61 1.25 -10.51
N ILE A 27 -3.82 2.53 -10.20
CA ILE A 27 -4.98 2.99 -9.41
C ILE A 27 -6.27 2.93 -10.25
N GLU A 28 -6.23 3.39 -11.51
CA GLU A 28 -7.38 3.34 -12.42
C GLU A 28 -7.86 1.91 -12.68
N ASP A 29 -6.92 0.96 -12.84
CA ASP A 29 -7.19 -0.46 -13.04
C ASP A 29 -7.57 -1.20 -11.74
N GLY A 30 -7.49 -0.53 -10.57
CA GLY A 30 -7.79 -1.12 -9.26
C GLY A 30 -6.75 -2.11 -8.73
N VAL A 31 -5.56 -2.17 -9.35
CA VAL A 31 -4.40 -2.93 -8.85
C VAL A 31 -3.87 -2.30 -7.56
N LEU A 32 -3.90 -0.97 -7.49
CA LEU A 32 -3.65 -0.17 -6.31
C LEU A 32 -4.94 0.54 -5.89
N ILE A 33 -5.18 0.60 -4.59
CA ILE A 33 -6.30 1.34 -4.00
C ILE A 33 -5.69 2.53 -3.28
N ASP A 34 -5.95 3.75 -3.77
CA ASP A 34 -5.53 4.98 -3.09
C ASP A 34 -6.31 5.12 -1.78
N VAL A 35 -5.58 5.34 -0.69
CA VAL A 35 -6.13 5.58 0.65
C VAL A 35 -5.47 6.82 1.28
N THR A 36 -5.04 7.75 0.43
CA THR A 36 -4.20 8.88 0.85
C THR A 36 -4.94 9.75 1.86
N GLU A 37 -6.24 9.97 1.69
CA GLU A 37 -7.03 10.79 2.62
C GLU A 37 -7.24 10.09 3.97
N GLU A 38 -7.50 8.78 3.97
CA GLU A 38 -7.70 7.95 5.15
C GLU A 38 -6.40 7.75 5.94
N ALA A 39 -5.25 7.86 5.29
CA ALA A 39 -3.93 7.75 5.92
C ALA A 39 -3.51 9.03 6.66
N LYS A 40 -4.04 10.21 6.29
CA LYS A 40 -3.68 11.48 6.94
C LYS A 40 -3.86 11.48 8.46
N PRO A 41 -5.00 11.02 9.03
CA PRO A 41 -5.18 11.03 10.48
C PRO A 41 -4.25 10.07 11.23
N ALA A 42 -3.73 9.03 10.57
CA ALA A 42 -2.68 8.16 11.12
C ALA A 42 -1.28 8.82 11.14
N GLY A 43 -1.14 9.95 10.44
CA GLY A 43 0.07 10.76 10.39
C GLY A 43 0.92 10.58 9.12
N PHE A 44 0.36 9.96 8.08
CA PHE A 44 1.03 9.90 6.77
C PHE A 44 0.97 11.26 6.07
N VAL A 45 2.11 11.66 5.50
CA VAL A 45 2.25 12.89 4.69
C VAL A 45 2.51 12.60 3.22
N LEU A 46 2.88 11.36 2.90
CA LEU A 46 3.10 10.87 1.54
C LEU A 46 1.80 10.26 1.01
N PRO A 47 1.56 10.25 -0.32
CA PRO A 47 0.50 9.47 -0.91
C PRO A 47 0.61 7.99 -0.53
N VAL A 48 -0.51 7.35 -0.19
CA VAL A 48 -0.56 5.96 0.29
C VAL A 48 -1.53 5.16 -0.56
N ALA A 49 -1.09 3.99 -1.02
CA ALA A 49 -1.98 3.01 -1.63
C ALA A 49 -1.76 1.61 -1.04
N LEU A 50 -2.80 0.79 -1.06
CA LEU A 50 -2.74 -0.65 -0.78
C LEU A 50 -2.80 -1.41 -2.10
N THR A 51 -2.16 -2.58 -2.18
CA THR A 51 -2.44 -3.52 -3.28
C THR A 51 -3.85 -4.09 -3.14
N ALA A 52 -4.45 -4.48 -4.26
CA ALA A 52 -5.75 -5.17 -4.26
C ALA A 52 -5.75 -6.43 -3.38
N ALA A 53 -4.62 -7.14 -3.31
CA ALA A 53 -4.45 -8.30 -2.45
C ALA A 53 -4.55 -7.96 -0.96
N VAL A 54 -3.89 -6.88 -0.50
CA VAL A 54 -4.02 -6.42 0.89
C VAL A 54 -5.42 -5.88 1.17
N TRP A 55 -6.00 -5.10 0.24
CA TRP A 55 -7.36 -4.61 0.39
C TRP A 55 -8.35 -5.76 0.59
N ALA A 56 -8.34 -6.76 -0.30
CA ALA A 56 -9.24 -7.90 -0.23
C ALA A 56 -9.06 -8.76 1.02
N ASP A 57 -7.82 -8.96 1.48
CA ASP A 57 -7.51 -9.83 2.61
C ASP A 57 -7.74 -9.15 3.97
N CYS A 58 -7.40 -7.87 4.08
CA CYS A 58 -7.33 -7.16 5.36
C CYS A 58 -8.46 -6.13 5.54
N VAL A 59 -8.89 -5.45 4.49
CA VAL A 59 -9.78 -4.28 4.59
C VAL A 59 -11.22 -4.61 4.22
N ALA A 60 -11.42 -5.17 3.02
CA ALA A 60 -12.73 -5.36 2.41
C ALA A 60 -13.69 -6.12 3.33
N TRP A 61 -14.79 -5.48 3.68
CA TRP A 61 -15.79 -6.07 4.58
C TRP A 61 -17.19 -5.48 4.33
N SER A 62 -18.11 -6.32 3.86
CA SER A 62 -19.47 -5.91 3.56
C SER A 62 -20.44 -6.20 4.71
N GLU A 63 -21.64 -5.62 4.65
CA GLU A 63 -22.73 -5.96 5.58
C GLU A 63 -23.08 -7.45 5.56
N ALA A 64 -22.98 -8.11 4.39
CA ALA A 64 -23.21 -9.55 4.27
C ALA A 64 -22.17 -10.35 5.06
N ASP A 65 -20.88 -9.96 5.00
CA ASP A 65 -19.82 -10.60 5.79
C ASP A 65 -20.08 -10.46 7.29
N SER A 66 -20.57 -9.30 7.72
CA SER A 66 -20.97 -9.04 9.12
C SER A 66 -22.15 -9.90 9.58
N LEU A 67 -23.09 -10.22 8.69
CA LEU A 67 -24.23 -11.09 8.99
C LEU A 67 -23.82 -12.57 9.06
N GLU A 68 -22.88 -13.00 8.22
CA GLU A 68 -22.42 -14.39 8.14
C GLU A 68 -21.40 -14.76 9.22
N GLN A 69 -20.54 -13.81 9.63
CA GLN A 69 -19.41 -14.07 10.53
C GLN A 69 -19.50 -13.24 11.83
N CYS A 70 -18.88 -12.06 11.86
CA CYS A 70 -18.90 -11.15 12.98
C CYS A 70 -19.00 -9.71 12.49
N HIS A 71 -19.68 -8.86 13.26
CA HIS A 71 -19.85 -7.47 12.90
C HIS A 71 -18.50 -6.74 12.87
N GLN A 72 -18.09 -6.26 11.70
CA GLN A 72 -16.97 -5.36 11.53
C GLN A 72 -17.31 -4.24 10.54
N ASP A 73 -16.55 -3.15 10.65
CA ASP A 73 -16.64 -1.97 9.81
C ASP A 73 -15.41 -1.89 8.90
N GLU A 74 -15.59 -1.80 7.58
CA GLU A 74 -14.50 -1.73 6.60
C GLU A 74 -13.54 -0.56 6.88
N SER A 75 -14.08 0.60 7.27
CA SER A 75 -13.28 1.78 7.62
C SER A 75 -12.44 1.58 8.89
N ALA A 76 -12.97 0.84 9.88
CA ALA A 76 -12.21 0.48 11.08
C ALA A 76 -11.09 -0.51 10.75
N ARG A 77 -11.33 -1.46 9.84
CA ARG A 77 -10.31 -2.40 9.36
C ARG A 77 -9.19 -1.69 8.59
N LEU A 78 -9.54 -0.74 7.71
CA LEU A 78 -8.56 0.12 7.04
C LEU A 78 -7.74 0.92 8.06
N TRP A 79 -8.40 1.46 9.08
CA TRP A 79 -7.74 2.19 10.16
C TRP A 79 -6.71 1.33 10.89
N ASP A 80 -7.02 0.06 11.22
CA ASP A 80 -6.07 -0.86 11.85
C ASP A 80 -4.80 -1.05 11.01
N VAL A 81 -4.94 -1.25 9.69
CA VAL A 81 -3.79 -1.37 8.76
C VAL A 81 -2.89 -0.13 8.83
N LEU A 82 -3.49 1.05 8.69
CA LEU A 82 -2.77 2.33 8.63
C LEU A 82 -2.16 2.71 9.98
N PHE A 83 -2.91 2.52 11.06
CA PHE A 83 -2.48 2.85 12.41
C PHE A 83 -1.32 1.96 12.84
N MET A 84 -1.40 0.65 12.61
CA MET A 84 -0.32 -0.28 12.93
C MET A 84 0.95 0.00 12.12
N ALA A 85 0.82 0.36 10.84
CA ALA A 85 1.95 0.83 10.06
C ALA A 85 2.60 2.07 10.69
N ALA A 86 1.81 3.09 11.04
CA ALA A 86 2.30 4.32 11.64
C ALA A 86 2.99 4.10 12.99
N ILE A 87 2.46 3.21 13.84
CA ILE A 87 3.10 2.84 15.11
C ILE A 87 4.46 2.18 14.86
N ASN A 88 4.55 1.23 13.93
CA ASN A 88 5.80 0.52 13.63
C ASN A 88 6.85 1.42 12.96
N ILE A 89 6.43 2.40 12.14
CA ILE A 89 7.32 3.43 11.61
C ILE A 89 7.94 4.25 12.75
N LYS A 90 7.11 4.70 13.71
CA LYS A 90 7.55 5.54 14.84
C LYS A 90 8.44 4.80 15.82
N SER A 91 8.25 3.49 16.00
CA SER A 91 9.07 2.68 16.92
C SER A 91 10.40 2.23 16.33
N ARG A 92 10.62 2.43 15.02
CA ARG A 92 11.83 1.96 14.35
C ARG A 92 13.03 2.88 14.61
N ALA A 93 14.18 2.28 14.87
CA ALA A 93 15.45 2.97 14.85
C ALA A 93 16.05 3.00 13.43
N GLY A 94 16.44 4.18 12.96
CA GLY A 94 17.10 4.37 11.67
C GLY A 94 16.16 4.53 10.47
N ALA A 95 16.70 5.03 9.37
CA ALA A 95 15.96 5.22 8.12
C ALA A 95 16.03 3.95 7.26
N ALA A 96 14.89 3.55 6.69
CA ALA A 96 14.87 2.67 5.52
C ALA A 96 13.59 2.89 4.71
N ASN A 97 13.61 2.42 3.47
CA ASN A 97 12.50 2.51 2.54
C ASN A 97 11.49 1.36 2.69
N THR A 98 11.79 0.32 3.45
CA THR A 98 10.93 -0.86 3.61
C THR A 98 10.71 -1.18 5.09
N LEU A 99 9.49 -1.59 5.44
CA LEU A 99 9.07 -2.01 6.77
C LEU A 99 8.16 -3.25 6.66
N ILE A 100 8.43 -4.29 7.44
CA ILE A 100 7.49 -5.39 7.70
C ILE A 100 6.84 -5.15 9.05
N TYR A 101 5.52 -5.23 9.11
CA TYR A 101 4.74 -5.09 10.35
C TYR A 101 3.59 -6.09 10.38
N ALA A 102 3.08 -6.36 11.57
CA ALA A 102 1.97 -7.31 11.75
C ALA A 102 0.69 -6.58 12.17
N ILE A 103 -0.44 -7.13 11.74
CA ILE A 103 -1.79 -6.76 12.18
C ILE A 103 -2.58 -8.03 12.49
N ASP A 104 -3.58 -7.92 13.36
CA ASP A 104 -4.58 -8.97 13.54
C ASP A 104 -5.79 -8.65 12.66
N ARG A 105 -6.28 -9.63 11.91
CA ARG A 105 -7.48 -9.49 11.09
C ARG A 105 -8.36 -10.72 11.19
N VAL A 106 -9.68 -10.56 11.05
CA VAL A 106 -10.59 -11.68 10.81
C VAL A 106 -10.63 -11.96 9.32
N LYS A 107 -10.39 -13.21 8.92
CA LYS A 107 -10.34 -13.58 7.50
C LYS A 107 -11.73 -13.69 6.92
N ARG A 108 -11.97 -12.97 5.83
CA ARG A 108 -13.24 -12.99 5.12
C ARG A 108 -13.52 -14.39 4.56
N GLY A 109 -14.72 -14.90 4.83
CA GLY A 109 -15.21 -16.16 4.26
C GLY A 109 -14.69 -17.41 4.95
N ASP A 110 -14.02 -17.28 6.10
CA ASP A 110 -13.77 -18.40 6.99
C ASP A 110 -14.94 -18.54 7.98
N ASP A 111 -15.35 -19.77 8.29
CA ASP A 111 -16.39 -20.09 9.29
C ASP A 111 -15.99 -19.67 10.73
N ILE A 112 -14.74 -19.24 10.91
CA ILE A 112 -14.15 -18.92 12.21
C ILE A 112 -13.92 -17.42 12.30
N SER A 113 -14.69 -16.75 13.16
CA SER A 113 -14.54 -15.32 13.47
C SER A 113 -13.32 -14.97 14.35
N GLU A 114 -12.25 -15.77 14.28
CA GLU A 114 -11.04 -15.59 15.08
C GLU A 114 -10.07 -14.64 14.39
N ALA A 115 -9.52 -13.69 15.15
CA ALA A 115 -8.51 -12.79 14.64
C ALA A 115 -7.19 -13.53 14.45
N THR A 116 -6.62 -13.43 13.25
CA THR A 116 -5.35 -14.06 12.89
C THR A 116 -4.32 -12.99 12.57
N ALA A 117 -3.12 -13.14 13.14
CA ALA A 117 -1.98 -12.28 12.84
C ALA A 117 -1.49 -12.51 11.40
N VAL A 118 -1.36 -11.43 10.63
CA VAL A 118 -0.77 -11.42 9.29
C VAL A 118 0.34 -10.38 9.21
N GLN A 119 1.30 -10.60 8.31
CA GLN A 119 2.37 -9.64 8.06
C GLN A 119 2.09 -8.87 6.77
N LEU A 120 2.34 -7.57 6.81
CA LEU A 120 2.28 -6.67 5.66
C LEU A 120 3.64 -6.00 5.44
N LYS A 121 3.93 -5.67 4.19
CA LYS A 121 5.11 -4.93 3.77
C LYS A 121 4.71 -3.53 3.33
N LEU A 122 5.34 -2.53 3.92
CA LEU A 122 5.27 -1.14 3.49
C LEU A 122 6.57 -0.79 2.76
N VAL A 123 6.45 -0.21 1.57
CA VAL A 123 7.57 0.25 0.75
C VAL A 123 7.37 1.73 0.41
N ILE A 124 8.45 2.50 0.50
CA ILE A 124 8.57 3.87 0.00
C ILE A 124 9.37 3.82 -1.30
N GLY A 125 8.77 4.27 -2.40
CA GLY A 125 9.38 4.28 -3.73
C GLY A 125 9.01 5.53 -4.53
N PRO A 126 9.54 5.69 -5.75
CA PRO A 126 9.15 6.78 -6.65
C PRO A 126 7.74 6.57 -7.21
N GLY A 127 6.95 7.64 -7.25
CA GLY A 127 5.72 7.75 -8.02
C GLY A 127 5.97 8.16 -9.47
N ASP A 128 4.91 8.55 -10.17
CA ASP A 128 4.93 8.83 -11.61
C ASP A 128 5.76 10.08 -11.95
N ASP A 129 5.80 11.06 -11.05
CA ASP A 129 6.59 12.28 -11.15
C ASP A 129 7.86 12.22 -10.30
N SER A 130 8.32 11.01 -9.93
CA SER A 130 9.45 10.75 -9.03
C SER A 130 9.26 11.26 -7.59
N GLU A 131 8.04 11.61 -7.20
CA GLU A 131 7.67 11.95 -5.84
C GLU A 131 7.69 10.69 -4.95
N PRO A 132 8.05 10.79 -3.66
CA PRO A 132 7.99 9.65 -2.77
C PRO A 132 6.55 9.24 -2.47
N VAL A 133 6.23 7.97 -2.72
CA VAL A 133 4.92 7.37 -2.44
C VAL A 133 5.07 6.15 -1.54
N VAL A 134 4.02 5.85 -0.77
CA VAL A 134 3.92 4.66 0.06
C VAL A 134 3.02 3.63 -0.63
N THR A 135 3.46 2.38 -0.63
CA THR A 135 2.66 1.24 -1.03
C THR A 135 2.68 0.19 0.07
N ILE A 136 1.50 -0.25 0.51
CA ILE A 136 1.31 -1.34 1.47
C ILE A 136 0.86 -2.59 0.68
N MET A 137 1.62 -3.66 0.81
CA MET A 137 1.50 -4.88 0.02
C MET A 137 1.76 -6.12 0.87
N GLN A 138 1.48 -7.30 0.35
CA GLN A 138 1.87 -8.57 0.97
C GLN A 138 3.40 -8.70 0.96
N PRO A 139 4.01 -9.44 1.91
CA PRO A 139 5.46 -9.58 1.99
C PRO A 139 6.11 -10.19 0.74
N GLY A 140 5.36 -11.03 0.00
CA GLY A 140 5.81 -11.69 -1.22
C GLY A 140 5.54 -10.94 -2.52
N GLU A 141 4.81 -9.83 -2.50
CA GLU A 141 4.65 -8.93 -3.66
C GLU A 141 5.92 -8.08 -3.81
N ASP A 142 6.31 -7.68 -5.04
CA ASP A 142 7.45 -6.77 -5.30
C ASP A 142 7.03 -5.64 -6.24
#